data_AF-A0A940ZWM1-F1
#
_entry.id   AF-A0A940ZWM1-F1
#
_cell.length_a   1.000
_cell.length_b   1.000
_cell.length_c   1.000
_cell.angle_alpha   90.00
_cell.angle_beta   90.00
_cell.angle_gamma   90.00
#
_symmetry.space_group_name_H-M   'P 1'
#
loop_
_entity.id
_entity.type
_entity.pdbx_description
1 polymer ?
#
loop_
_entity_poly.entity_id
_entity_poly.type
_entity_poly.pdbx_seq_one_letter_code
_entity_poly.pdbx_strand_id
1 'polypeptide(L)'
;MTAYIVPLIVGFFFAFSLQKAGLGHYHRIVNQFRFKDNTIMKFMMTGISVGLIGIYALKDLGLIQLDQVPSTYIVGNLIGGLLFGVGMAIAGT
;
A
#
# COMPACT_ATOMS: atom_id res chain seq x y z
N MET A 1 2.03 -11.27 24.09
CA MET A 1 3.23 -11.63 23.29
C MET A 1 2.88 -12.03 21.86
N THR A 2 1.91 -12.91 21.64
CA THR A 2 1.41 -13.30 20.29
C THR A 2 0.92 -12.13 19.42
N ALA A 3 0.30 -11.11 20.03
CA ALA A 3 -0.21 -9.93 19.33
C ALA A 3 0.83 -9.14 18.52
N TYR A 4 2.12 -9.23 18.87
CA TYR A 4 3.19 -8.49 18.19
C TYR A 4 3.98 -9.35 17.18
N ILE A 5 3.95 -10.68 17.36
CA ILE A 5 4.70 -11.60 16.51
C ILE A 5 4.06 -11.69 15.12
N VAL A 6 2.73 -11.78 15.06
CA VAL A 6 2.00 -11.90 13.78
C VAL A 6 2.20 -10.66 12.89
N PRO A 7 2.01 -9.41 13.37
CA PRO A 7 2.29 -8.22 12.56
C PRO A 7 3.75 -8.11 12.11
N LEU A 8 4.70 -8.57 12.94
CA LEU A 8 6.12 -8.54 12.59
C LEU A 8 6.45 -9.49 11.45
N ILE A 9 5.90 -10.71 11.48
CA ILE A 9 6.05 -11.68 10.38
C ILE A 9 5.39 -11.14 9.10
N VAL A 10 4.15 -10.64 9.20
CA VAL A 10 3.44 -10.07 8.04
C VAL A 10 4.20 -8.87 7.47
N GLY A 11 4.67 -7.96 8.33
CA GLY A 11 5.47 -6.81 7.94
C GLY A 11 6.78 -7.19 7.26
N PHE A 12 7.44 -8.25 7.74
CA PHE A 12 8.64 -8.79 7.09
C PHE A 12 8.35 -9.29 5.67
N PHE A 13 7.31 -10.12 5.49
CA PHE A 13 6.94 -10.61 4.16
C PHE A 13 6.48 -9.49 3.22
N PHE A 14 5.79 -8.49 3.76
CA PHE A 14 5.40 -7.30 3.01
C PHE A 14 6.64 -6.52 2.53
N ALA A 15 7.58 -6.23 3.43
CA ALA A 15 8.84 -5.55 3.09
C ALA A 15 9.69 -6.34 2.08
N PHE A 16 9.75 -7.67 2.24
CA PHE A 16 10.41 -8.56 1.28
C PHE A 16 9.77 -8.47 -0.11
N SER A 17 8.44 -8.45 -0.19
CA SER A 17 7.71 -8.28 -1.45
C SER A 17 8.03 -6.93 -2.13
N LEU A 18 8.09 -5.84 -1.35
CA LEU A 18 8.45 -4.51 -1.85
C LEU A 18 9.89 -4.46 -2.40
N GLN A 19 10.85 -5.05 -1.69
CA GLN A 19 12.24 -5.13 -2.13
C GLN A 19 12.37 -5.96 -3.42
N LYS A 20 11.68 -7.11 -3.48
CA LYS A 20 11.68 -7.97 -4.67
C LYS A 20 11.06 -7.30 -5.89
N ALA A 21 10.03 -6.47 -5.69
CA ALA A 21 9.42 -5.66 -6.75
C ALA A 21 10.30 -4.47 -7.18
N GLY A 22 11.39 -4.17 -6.45
CA GLY A 22 12.34 -3.13 -6.82
C GLY A 22 11.80 -1.70 -6.66
N LEU A 23 10.72 -1.52 -5.90
CA LEU A 23 9.99 -0.25 -5.79
C LEU A 23 10.80 0.87 -5.15
N GLY A 24 11.84 0.54 -4.38
CA GLY A 24 12.77 1.51 -3.79
C GLY A 24 13.82 2.09 -4.75
N HIS A 25 13.85 1.67 -6.02
CA HIS A 25 14.80 2.21 -6.99
C HIS A 25 14.20 3.41 -7.70
N TYR A 26 14.83 4.58 -7.56
CA TYR A 26 14.45 5.84 -8.21
C TYR A 26 14.13 5.68 -9.71
N HIS A 27 14.91 4.86 -10.42
CA HIS A 27 14.71 4.62 -11.84
C HIS A 27 13.33 4.01 -12.18
N ARG A 28 12.81 3.11 -11.34
CA ARG A 28 11.49 2.51 -11.53
C ARG A 28 10.39 3.56 -11.34
N ILE A 29 10.54 4.44 -10.35
CA ILE A 29 9.62 5.53 -10.05
C ILE A 29 9.56 6.51 -11.21
N VAL A 30 10.71 7.00 -11.68
CA VAL A 30 10.75 7.91 -12.83
C VAL A 30 10.21 7.26 -14.10
N ASN A 31 10.52 5.99 -14.36
CA ASN A 31 10.02 5.30 -15.54
C ASN A 31 8.51 5.05 -15.50
N GLN A 32 7.90 4.94 -14.31
CA GLN A 32 6.45 4.90 -14.15
C GLN A 32 5.82 6.21 -14.65
N PHE A 33 6.36 7.36 -14.25
CA PHE A 33 5.88 8.67 -14.72
C PHE A 33 6.17 8.92 -16.20
N ARG A 34 7.22 8.28 -16.74
CA ARG A 34 7.53 8.30 -18.18
C ARG A 34 6.76 7.25 -18.99
N PHE A 35 5.87 6.49 -18.35
CA PHE A 35 5.12 5.39 -18.96
C PHE A 35 6.00 4.32 -19.64
N LYS A 36 7.27 4.20 -19.23
CA LYS A 36 8.20 3.19 -19.75
C LYS A 36 8.17 1.90 -18.94
N ASP A 37 7.81 2.00 -17.67
CA ASP A 37 7.81 0.88 -16.75
C ASP A 37 6.59 0.95 -15.83
N ASN A 38 5.66 0.02 -16.01
CA ASN A 38 4.42 -0.03 -15.23
C ASN A 38 4.51 -0.97 -14.02
N THR A 39 5.72 -1.35 -13.59
CA THR A 39 5.93 -2.27 -12.46
C THR A 39 5.26 -1.77 -11.18
N ILE A 40 5.40 -0.47 -10.87
CA ILE A 40 4.83 0.13 -9.67
C ILE A 40 3.31 0.08 -9.72
N MET A 41 2.71 0.56 -10.82
CA MET A 41 1.26 0.54 -11.00
C MET A 41 0.71 -0.89 -10.89
N LYS A 42 1.33 -1.86 -11.57
CA LYS A 42 0.92 -3.27 -11.51
C LYS A 42 1.01 -3.82 -10.09
N PHE A 43 2.09 -3.55 -9.37
CA PHE A 43 2.24 -4.00 -7.99
C PHE A 43 1.15 -3.43 -7.08
N MET A 44 0.87 -2.13 -7.17
CA MET A 44 -0.18 -1.49 -6.37
C MET A 44 -1.56 -2.03 -6.72
N MET A 45 -1.91 -2.11 -8.02
CA MET A 45 -3.21 -2.61 -8.45
C MET A 45 -3.44 -4.08 -8.10
N THR A 46 -2.41 -4.92 -8.22
CA THR A 46 -2.50 -6.34 -7.82
C THR A 46 -2.66 -6.47 -6.32
N GLY A 47 -1.89 -5.71 -5.52
CA GLY A 47 -2.03 -5.66 -4.07
C GLY A 47 -3.43 -5.24 -3.63
N ILE A 48 -3.99 -4.19 -4.23
CA ILE A 48 -5.36 -3.72 -3.96
C ILE A 48 -6.38 -4.81 -4.33
N SER A 49 -6.26 -5.40 -5.52
CA SER A 49 -7.20 -6.42 -6.00
C SER A 49 -7.20 -7.68 -5.12
N VAL A 50 -6.00 -8.18 -4.78
CA VAL A 50 -5.84 -9.35 -3.91
C VAL A 50 -6.32 -9.04 -2.48
N GLY A 51 -6.00 -7.85 -1.97
CA GLY A 51 -6.46 -7.40 -0.65
C GLY A 51 -7.98 -7.30 -0.57
N LEU A 52 -8.62 -6.71 -1.58
CA LEU A 52 -10.08 -6.62 -1.66
C LEU A 52 -10.72 -8.01 -1.63
N ILE A 53 -10.29 -8.91 -2.51
CA ILE A 53 -10.84 -10.27 -2.59
C ILE A 53 -10.60 -11.02 -1.28
N GLY A 54 -9.39 -10.93 -0.71
CA GLY A 54 -9.03 -11.61 0.54
C GLY A 54 -9.85 -11.12 1.72
N ILE A 55 -10.02 -9.81 1.88
CA ILE A 55 -10.80 -9.22 2.98
C ILE A 55 -12.28 -9.64 2.88
N TYR A 56 -12.89 -9.53 1.69
CA TYR A 56 -14.29 -9.93 1.52
C TYR A 56 -14.48 -11.44 1.71
N ALA A 57 -13.54 -12.28 1.24
CA ALA A 57 -13.60 -13.72 1.49
C ALA A 57 -13.52 -14.05 2.98
N LEU A 58 -12.64 -13.39 3.75
CA LEU A 58 -12.56 -13.58 5.21
C LEU A 58 -13.83 -13.12 5.93
N LYS A 59 -14.45 -12.04 5.44
CA LYS A 59 -15.72 -11.54 5.95
C LYS A 59 -16.85 -12.54 5.68
N ASP A 60 -16.91 -13.13 4.49
CA ASP A 60 -17.93 -14.13 4.13
C ASP A 60 -17.76 -15.45 4.90
N LEU A 61 -16.53 -15.78 5.30
CA LEU A 61 -16.24 -16.89 6.22
C LEU A 61 -16.55 -16.59 7.70
N GLY A 62 -16.99 -15.36 8.02
CA GLY A 62 -17.29 -14.94 9.39
C GLY A 62 -16.06 -14.74 10.28
N LEU A 63 -14.86 -14.68 9.71
CA LEU A 63 -13.60 -14.53 10.45
C LEU A 63 -13.30 -13.08 10.84
N ILE A 64 -13.85 -12.12 10.09
CA ILE A 64 -13.69 -10.69 10.35
C ILE A 64 -15.03 -9.96 10.20
N GLN A 65 -15.17 -8.83 10.89
CA GLN A 65 -16.25 -7.89 10.68
C GLN A 65 -15.68 -6.65 9.98
N LEU A 66 -16.41 -6.13 9.00
CA LEU A 66 -16.06 -4.87 8.36
C LEU A 66 -16.71 -3.75 9.16
N ASP A 67 -15.88 -2.96 9.85
CA ASP A 67 -16.34 -1.74 10.50
C ASP A 67 -16.79 -0.69 9.47
N GLN A 68 -17.60 0.26 9.91
CA GLN A 68 -18.04 1.37 9.05
C GLN A 68 -16.82 2.17 8.58
N VAL A 69 -16.71 2.36 7.26
CA VAL A 69 -15.70 3.23 6.68
C VAL A 69 -15.89 4.63 7.27
N PRO A 70 -14.86 5.22 7.90
CA PRO A 70 -14.96 6.54 8.50
C PRO A 70 -15.33 7.59 7.45
N SER A 71 -16.05 8.63 7.87
CA SER A 71 -16.46 9.74 6.99
C SER A 71 -15.24 10.36 6.29
N THR A 72 -15.37 10.60 4.98
CA THR A 72 -14.31 11.20 4.18
C THR A 72 -14.04 12.64 4.60
N TYR A 73 -12.92 12.86 5.29
CA TYR A 73 -12.50 14.21 5.65
C TYR A 73 -11.72 14.87 4.51
N ILE A 74 -12.45 15.52 3.60
CA ILE A 74 -11.91 16.06 2.34
C ILE A 74 -10.71 17.00 2.58
N VAL A 75 -10.85 17.95 3.51
CA VAL A 75 -9.80 18.95 3.78
C VAL A 75 -8.54 18.29 4.34
N GLY A 76 -8.69 17.39 5.31
CA GLY A 76 -7.55 16.67 5.89
C GLY A 76 -6.88 15.74 4.89
N ASN A 77 -7.65 15.02 4.07
CA ASN A 77 -7.11 14.14 3.04
C ASN A 77 -6.34 14.93 1.97
N LEU A 78 -6.85 16.09 1.56
CA LEU A 78 -6.19 16.95 0.58
C LEU A 78 -4.87 17.51 1.13
N ILE A 79 -4.91 18.12 2.32
CA ILE A 79 -3.73 18.73 2.94
C ILE A 79 -2.70 17.65 3.31
N GLY A 80 -3.14 16.55 3.93
CA GLY A 80 -2.28 15.44 4.30
C GLY A 80 -1.65 14.76 3.08
N GLY A 81 -2.42 14.55 2.02
CA GLY A 81 -1.92 13.98 0.76
C GLY A 81 -0.89 14.89 0.08
N LEU A 82 -1.12 16.20 0.06
CA LEU A 82 -0.16 17.17 -0.48
C LEU A 82 1.14 17.20 0.32
N LEU A 83 1.05 17.29 1.66
CA LEU A 83 2.23 17.28 2.53
C LEU A 83 3.03 15.99 2.38
N PHE A 84 2.35 14.85 2.34
CA PHE A 84 2.97 13.54 2.14
C PHE A 84 3.67 13.45 0.77
N GLY A 85 3.00 13.86 -0.30
CA GLY A 85 3.57 13.84 -1.65
C GLY A 85 4.78 14.75 -1.81
N VAL A 86 4.71 15.98 -1.27
CA VAL A 86 5.86 16.91 -1.27
C VAL A 86 7.01 16.34 -0.44
N GLY A 87 6.72 15.78 0.74
CA GLY A 87 7.72 15.15 1.60
C GLY A 87 8.44 14.00 0.90
N MET A 88 7.70 13.12 0.22
CA MET A 88 8.27 12.01 -0.56
C MET A 88 9.18 12.52 -1.69
N ALA A 89 8.71 13.51 -2.47
CA ALA A 89 9.49 14.08 -3.56
C ALA A 89 10.82 14.68 -3.09
N ILE A 90 10.84 15.33 -1.91
CA ILE A 90 12.05 15.90 -1.31
C ILE A 90 12.96 14.79 -0.75
N ALA A 91 12.39 13.75 -0.13
CA ALA A 91 13.13 12.63 0.45
C ALA A 91 13.81 11.73 -0.62
N GLY A 92 13.48 11.91 -1.90
CA GLY A 92 14.06 11.13 -3.00
C GLY A 92 13.43 9.75 -3.17
N THR A 93 12.20 9.58 -2.68
CA THR A 93 11.40 8.35 -2.72
C THR A 93 10.11 8.53 -3.50
#